data_AF-A0A367LTR0-F1
#
_entry.id   AF-A0A367LTR0-F1
#
_cell.length_a   1.000
_cell.length_b   1.000
_cell.length_c   1.000
_cell.angle_alpha   90.00
_cell.angle_beta   90.00
_cell.angle_gamma   90.00
#
_symmetry.space_group_name_H-M   'P 1'
#
loop_
_entity.id
_entity.type
_entity.pdbx_description
1 polymer ?
#
loop_
_entity_poly.entity_id
_entity_poly.type
_entity_poly.pdbx_seq_one_letter_code
_entity_poly.pdbx_strand_id
1 'polypeptide(L)'
;AGQIYNANRYCIGALLRGLGFEVHDEEVLADELVASRDALSLAASEWDALVTSGGVSVGEEDHLKRAIAELGEVNLWRLAIQP
;
A
#
# COMPACT_ATOMS: atom_id res chain seq x y z
N ALA A 1 4.64 -6.16 21.86
CA ALA A 1 6.11 -6.13 21.68
C ALA A 1 6.42 -6.58 20.25
N GLY A 2 7.39 -5.98 19.56
CA GLY A 2 7.68 -6.26 18.13
C GLY A 2 7.35 -5.12 17.15
N GLN A 3 7.20 -3.89 17.63
CA GLN A 3 6.99 -2.72 16.76
C GLN A 3 8.31 -2.25 16.15
N ILE A 4 8.24 -1.76 14.92
CA ILE A 4 9.35 -1.17 14.18
C ILE A 4 8.92 0.17 13.58
N TYR A 5 9.89 1.04 13.28
CA TYR A 5 9.62 2.28 12.56
C TYR A 5 9.38 2.00 11.07
N ASN A 6 8.37 2.63 10.49
CA ASN A 6 8.11 2.56 9.05
C ASN A 6 9.09 3.47 8.29
N ALA A 7 10.31 2.98 8.05
CA ALA A 7 11.31 3.69 7.26
C ALA A 7 10.93 3.78 5.77
N ASN A 8 10.22 2.77 5.24
CA ASN A 8 9.85 2.70 3.82
C ASN A 8 8.97 3.88 3.40
N ARG A 9 7.98 4.27 4.24
CA ARG A 9 7.13 5.44 4.02
C ARG A 9 7.94 6.69 3.68
N TYR A 10 8.93 7.00 4.52
CA TYR A 10 9.77 8.19 4.33
C TYR A 10 10.69 8.08 3.12
N CYS A 11 11.33 6.94 2.90
CA CYS A 11 12.23 6.73 1.77
C CYS A 11 11.50 6.81 0.42
N ILE A 12 10.36 6.12 0.29
CA ILE A 12 9.55 6.12 -0.94
C ILE A 12 8.99 7.52 -1.19
N GLY A 13 8.43 8.16 -0.16
CA GLY A 13 7.89 9.51 -0.29
C GLY A 13 8.94 10.55 -0.71
N ALA A 14 10.16 10.47 -0.17
CA ALA A 14 11.26 11.34 -0.60
C ALA A 14 11.67 11.09 -2.05
N LEU A 15 11.76 9.82 -2.47
CA LEU A 15 12.10 9.46 -3.85
C LEU A 15 11.06 10.01 -4.85
N LEU A 16 9.77 9.80 -4.59
CA LEU A 16 8.69 10.25 -5.47
C LEU A 16 8.63 11.78 -5.57
N ARG A 17 8.79 12.50 -4.46
CA ARG A 17 8.91 13.97 -4.50
C ARG A 17 10.13 14.43 -5.31
N GLY A 18 11.25 13.73 -5.20
CA GLY A 18 12.45 13.99 -5.99
C GLY A 18 12.26 13.78 -7.50
N LEU A 19 11.32 12.92 -7.89
CA LEU A 19 10.90 12.70 -9.28
C LEU A 19 9.84 13.72 -9.77
N GLY A 20 9.40 14.64 -8.90
CA GLY A 20 8.43 15.68 -9.24
C GLY A 20 6.96 15.31 -9.03
N PHE A 21 6.67 14.18 -8.37
CA PHE A 21 5.29 13.84 -8.00
C PHE A 21 4.80 14.68 -6.83
N GLU A 22 3.52 15.05 -6.86
CA GLU A 22 2.79 15.46 -5.67
C GLU A 22 2.52 14.21 -4.82
N VAL A 23 3.03 14.22 -3.58
CA VAL A 23 2.95 13.06 -2.69
C VAL A 23 2.18 13.46 -1.44
N HIS A 24 0.92 13.01 -1.38
CA HIS A 24 0.14 12.99 -0.16
C HIS A 24 0.53 11.76 0.67
N ASP A 25 0.66 11.96 1.98
CA ASP A 25 1.13 10.93 2.89
C ASP A 25 0.02 10.49 3.83
N GLU A 26 -0.72 9.46 3.42
CA GLU A 26 -1.82 8.86 4.17
C GLU A 26 -1.34 8.17 5.46
N GLU A 27 -2.25 8.01 6.41
CA GLU A 27 -1.96 7.27 7.64
C GLU A 27 -1.79 5.76 7.38
N VAL A 28 -1.23 5.06 8.37
CA VAL A 28 -1.10 3.60 8.30
C VAL A 28 -2.51 2.99 8.30
N LEU A 29 -2.83 2.28 7.21
CA LEU A 29 -4.07 1.52 7.08
C LEU A 29 -4.23 0.51 8.22
N ALA A 30 -5.45 0.43 8.75
CA ALA A 30 -5.81 -0.59 9.72
C ALA A 30 -5.76 -1.99 9.09
N ASP A 31 -5.29 -2.96 9.86
CA ASP A 31 -5.16 -4.36 9.43
C ASP A 31 -6.51 -5.10 9.52
N GLU A 32 -7.51 -4.56 8.82
CA GLU A 32 -8.89 -5.03 8.80
C GLU A 32 -9.46 -4.89 7.39
N LEU A 33 -10.12 -5.94 6.87
CA LEU A 33 -10.58 -5.98 5.48
C LEU A 33 -11.49 -4.80 5.10
N VAL A 34 -12.54 -4.56 5.91
CA VAL A 34 -13.54 -3.54 5.60
C VAL A 34 -12.92 -2.15 5.66
N ALA A 35 -12.12 -1.88 6.69
CA ALA A 35 -11.43 -0.61 6.84
C ALA A 35 -10.44 -0.37 5.68
N SER A 36 -9.71 -1.42 5.28
CA SER A 36 -8.79 -1.36 4.15
C SER A 36 -9.51 -1.07 2.84
N ARG A 37 -10.63 -1.75 2.57
CA ARG A 37 -11.44 -1.52 1.37
C ARG A 37 -11.98 -0.11 1.31
N ASP A 38 -12.56 0.39 2.40
CA ASP A 38 -13.18 1.72 2.41
C ASP A 38 -12.13 2.82 2.23
N ALA A 39 -10.99 2.70 2.90
CA ALA A 39 -9.87 3.61 2.74
C ALA A 39 -9.28 3.57 1.31
N LEU A 40 -9.08 2.37 0.74
CA LEU A 40 -8.61 2.24 -0.65
C LEU A 40 -9.61 2.82 -1.65
N SER A 41 -10.92 2.62 -1.44
CA SER A 41 -11.95 3.16 -2.33
C SER A 41 -12.00 4.68 -2.30
N LEU A 42 -11.87 5.29 -1.11
CA LEU A 42 -11.81 6.74 -0.98
C LEU A 42 -10.56 7.29 -1.66
N ALA A 43 -9.40 6.71 -1.35
CA ALA A 43 -8.13 7.15 -1.89
C ALA A 43 -8.08 7.02 -3.43
N ALA A 44 -8.67 5.96 -3.99
CA ALA A 44 -8.77 5.79 -5.44
C ALA A 44 -9.70 6.81 -6.12
N SER A 45 -10.57 7.49 -5.38
CA SER A 45 -11.42 8.56 -5.90
C SER A 45 -10.75 9.93 -5.89
N GLU A 46 -9.67 10.09 -5.12
CA GLU A 46 -8.97 11.36 -4.90
C GLU A 46 -7.61 11.42 -5.58
N TRP A 47 -6.95 10.27 -5.76
CA TRP A 47 -5.56 10.17 -6.21
C TRP A 47 -5.41 9.41 -7.52
N ASP A 48 -4.43 9.82 -8.33
CA ASP A 48 -4.09 9.16 -9.60
C ASP A 48 -3.39 7.81 -9.39
N ALA A 49 -2.63 7.66 -8.30
CA ALA A 49 -1.87 6.46 -7.99
C ALA A 49 -1.74 6.26 -6.47
N LEU A 50 -1.82 5.01 -6.04
CA LEU A 50 -1.62 4.59 -4.65
C LEU A 50 -0.39 3.70 -4.55
N VAL A 51 0.49 4.00 -3.60
CA VAL A 51 1.69 3.21 -3.33
C VAL A 51 1.68 2.82 -1.86
N THR A 52 1.66 1.50 -1.59
CA THR A 52 1.76 0.99 -0.23
C THR A 52 3.20 0.61 0.08
N SER A 53 3.68 0.95 1.28
CA SER A 53 5.06 0.63 1.72
C SER A 53 5.20 -0.78 2.31
N GLY A 54 4.11 -1.56 2.29
CA GLY A 54 3.95 -2.87 2.92
C GLY A 54 2.49 -3.35 2.87
N GLY A 55 2.15 -4.36 3.69
CA GLY A 55 0.79 -4.88 3.84
C GLY A 55 0.39 -6.00 2.87
N VAL A 56 1.28 -6.38 1.95
CA VAL A 56 1.07 -7.50 1.02
C VAL A 56 2.01 -8.64 1.43
N SER A 57 1.48 -9.70 2.03
CA SER A 57 2.24 -10.87 2.53
C SER A 57 1.80 -12.16 1.84
N VAL A 58 2.65 -13.17 1.81
CA VAL A 58 2.32 -14.49 1.24
C VAL A 58 1.40 -15.35 2.12
N GLY A 59 0.99 -14.85 3.29
CA GLY A 59 0.10 -15.55 4.23
C GLY A 59 -1.39 -15.41 3.90
N GLU A 60 -2.22 -16.23 4.55
CA GLU A 60 -3.67 -16.29 4.32
C GLU A 60 -4.45 -15.07 4.87
N GLU A 61 -3.82 -14.24 5.70
CA GLU A 61 -4.41 -13.03 6.31
C GLU A 61 -4.12 -11.74 5.52
N ASP A 62 -3.94 -11.82 4.21
CA ASP A 62 -3.68 -10.63 3.39
C ASP A 62 -4.98 -9.86 3.07
N HIS A 63 -5.42 -9.06 4.04
CA HIS A 63 -6.60 -8.20 3.92
C HIS A 63 -6.48 -7.19 2.78
N LEU A 64 -5.28 -6.69 2.52
CA LEU A 64 -5.04 -5.70 1.48
C LEU A 64 -5.26 -6.28 0.08
N LYS A 65 -4.72 -7.47 -0.21
CA LYS A 65 -5.00 -8.17 -1.49
C LYS A 65 -6.48 -8.39 -1.71
N ARG A 66 -7.20 -8.82 -0.67
CA ARG A 66 -8.64 -9.08 -0.75
C ARG A 66 -9.41 -7.78 -0.99
N ALA A 67 -9.07 -6.70 -0.29
CA ALA A 67 -9.67 -5.39 -0.49
C ALA A 67 -9.45 -4.89 -1.93
N ILE A 68 -8.24 -5.01 -2.48
CA ILE A 68 -7.96 -4.61 -3.87
C ILE A 68 -8.76 -5.48 -4.85
N ALA A 69 -8.86 -6.80 -4.60
CA ALA A 69 -9.65 -7.70 -5.45
C ALA A 69 -11.17 -7.41 -5.41
N GLU A 70 -11.68 -6.83 -4.32
CA GLU A 70 -13.08 -6.37 -4.25
C GLU A 70 -13.32 -5.07 -5.02
N LEU A 71 -12.29 -4.23 -5.16
CA LEU A 71 -12.37 -2.93 -5.83
C LEU A 71 -11.95 -2.98 -7.31
N GLY A 72 -11.23 -4.02 -7.73
CA GLY A 72 -10.72 -4.14 -9.09
C GLY A 72 -9.89 -5.40 -9.32
N GLU A 73 -8.84 -5.27 -10.13
CA GLU A 73 -8.01 -6.39 -10.54
C GLU A 73 -6.70 -6.44 -9.74
N VAL A 74 -6.31 -7.66 -9.34
CA VAL A 74 -5.05 -7.91 -8.64
C VAL A 74 -4.09 -8.66 -9.55
N ASN A 75 -2.96 -8.01 -9.86
CA ASN A 75 -1.86 -8.61 -10.61
C ASN A 75 -0.70 -8.92 -9.66
N LEU A 76 -0.45 -10.22 -9.41
CA LEU A 76 0.66 -10.67 -8.56
C LEU A 76 1.83 -11.14 -9.41
N TRP A 77 2.98 -10.47 -9.24
CA TRP A 77 4.20 -10.80 -9.98
C TRP A 77 5.24 -11.46 -9.08
N ARG A 78 5.91 -12.49 -9.61
CA ARG A 78 7.16 -13.01 -9.05
C ARG A 78 8.29 -12.50 -9.94
N LEU A 79 9.12 -11.63 -9.37
CA LEU A 79 10.25 -11.03 -10.08
C LEU A 79 11.52 -11.86 -9.82
N ALA A 80 12.29 -12.12 -10.88
CA ALA A 80 13.59 -12.79 -10.78
C ALA A 80 14.68 -11.77 -10.36
N ILE A 81 14.50 -11.22 -9.16
CA ILE A 81 15.44 -10.26 -8.54
C ILE A 81 15.83 -10.77 -7.16
N GLN A 82 17.07 -10.53 -6.77
CA GLN A 82 17.54 -10.76 -5.40
C GLN A 82 17.84 -9.38 -4.78
N PRO A 83 17.18 -9.03 -3.66
CA PRO A 83 17.47 -7.78 -2.95
C PRO A 83 18.85 -7.81 -2.29
#